data_AF-A0A971CMN1-F1
#
_entry.id   AF-A0A971CMN1-F1
#
_cell.length_a   1.000
_cell.length_b   1.000
_cell.length_c   1.000
_cell.angle_alpha   90.00
_cell.angle_beta   90.00
_cell.angle_gamma   90.00
#
_symmetry.space_group_name_H-M   'P 1'
#
loop_
_entity.id
_entity.type
_entity.pdbx_description
1 polymer ?
#
loop_
_entity_poly.entity_id
_entity_poly.type
_entity_poly.pdbx_seq_one_letter_code
_entity_poly.pdbx_strand_id
1 'polypeptide(L)'
;MTIPTIAARLLFLGLCLSSVSSVSGEITVSTDFPGGSGEVVSIDQAEATIVLNPTDHPGKGWRCWWYVKLAGLPLDGPVTLDVGEAPWATPDRATFSRDGGKTWQHSEPGKREGKRIRYSLKPGVESML
;
A
#
# COMPACT_ATOMS: atom_id res chain seq x y z
N MET A 1 42.31 50.33 31.75
CA MET A 1 42.48 49.36 30.65
C MET A 1 41.81 48.06 31.08
N THR A 2 40.55 47.89 30.71
CA THR A 2 39.74 46.67 30.93
C THR A 2 38.61 46.68 29.90
N ILE A 3 38.56 45.67 29.02
CA ILE A 3 37.45 45.37 28.11
C ILE A 3 36.77 44.10 28.67
N PRO A 4 35.43 44.05 28.74
CA PRO A 4 34.69 43.07 27.92
C PRO A 4 33.33 43.63 27.48
N THR A 5 32.56 43.10 26.54
CA THR A 5 32.72 42.14 25.44
C THR A 5 31.40 42.32 24.69
N ILE A 6 31.45 42.51 23.37
CA ILE A 6 30.28 42.68 22.52
C ILE A 6 29.42 41.42 22.63
N ALA A 7 28.22 41.55 23.20
CA ALA A 7 27.24 40.48 23.23
C ALA A 7 26.77 40.20 21.78
N ALA A 8 27.34 39.15 21.19
CA ALA A 8 26.98 38.67 19.88
C ALA A 8 25.51 38.19 19.88
N ARG A 9 24.68 38.87 19.09
CA ARG A 9 23.30 38.47 18.78
C ARG A 9 23.33 37.16 18.00
N LEU A 10 23.09 36.04 18.66
CA LEU A 10 22.76 34.78 18.00
C LEU A 10 21.25 34.76 17.71
N LEU A 11 20.89 35.28 16.54
CA LEU A 11 19.58 35.09 15.95
C LEU A 11 19.50 33.62 15.51
N PHE A 12 18.90 32.75 16.33
CA PHE A 12 18.56 31.38 15.92
C PHE A 12 17.55 31.47 14.79
N LEU A 13 18.04 31.32 13.56
CA LEU A 13 17.22 31.14 12.37
C LEU A 13 16.55 29.77 12.47
N GLY A 14 15.37 29.74 13.09
CA GLY A 14 14.53 28.55 13.19
C GLY A 14 14.12 28.11 11.79
N LEU A 15 14.88 27.17 11.23
CA LEU A 15 14.55 26.49 10.00
C LEU A 15 13.31 25.63 10.30
N CYS A 16 12.12 26.17 10.03
CA CYS A 16 10.88 25.40 9.99
C CYS A 16 11.05 24.31 8.93
N LEU A 17 11.51 23.12 9.35
CA LEU A 17 11.34 21.89 8.59
C LEU A 17 9.84 21.65 8.48
N SER A 18 9.24 22.28 7.48
CA SER A 18 7.88 22.02 7.07
C SER A 18 7.93 20.64 6.44
N SER A 19 7.57 19.61 7.21
CA SER A 19 7.34 18.28 6.66
C SER A 19 6.28 18.44 5.58
N VAL A 20 6.69 18.34 4.31
CA VAL A 20 5.75 18.27 3.20
C VAL A 20 5.05 16.93 3.37
N SER A 21 3.88 16.94 4.00
CA SER A 21 2.98 15.81 3.99
C SER A 21 2.53 15.65 2.54
N SER A 22 3.11 14.69 1.81
CA SER A 22 2.52 14.21 0.57
C SER A 22 1.11 13.77 0.90
N VAL A 23 0.12 14.51 0.41
CA VAL A 23 -1.28 14.11 0.48
C VAL A 23 -1.44 12.90 -0.42
N SER A 24 -1.42 11.70 0.17
CA SER A 24 -1.90 10.51 -0.52
C SER A 24 -3.39 10.70 -0.82
N GLY A 25 -3.84 10.26 -1.99
CA GLY A 25 -5.27 10.15 -2.26
C GLY A 25 -5.94 9.16 -1.31
N GLU A 26 -7.27 9.19 -1.25
CA GLU A 26 -8.02 8.12 -0.57
C GLU A 26 -7.80 6.80 -1.32
N ILE A 27 -7.32 5.78 -0.61
CA ILE A 27 -7.05 4.47 -1.20
C ILE A 27 -8.38 3.86 -1.63
N THR A 28 -8.45 3.46 -2.90
CA THR A 28 -9.61 2.79 -3.48
C THR A 28 -9.19 1.49 -4.15
N VAL A 29 -10.14 0.55 -4.21
CA VAL A 29 -9.97 -0.74 -4.86
C VAL A 29 -11.09 -0.91 -5.87
N SER A 30 -10.75 -1.26 -7.10
CA SER A 30 -11.71 -1.58 -8.16
C SER A 30 -11.48 -2.99 -8.67
N THR A 31 -12.56 -3.64 -9.07
CA THR A 31 -12.58 -4.89 -9.85
C THR A 31 -13.35 -4.74 -11.16
N ASP A 32 -13.76 -3.51 -11.50
CA ASP A 32 -14.56 -3.21 -12.70
C ASP A 32 -13.69 -3.12 -13.95
N PHE A 33 -13.12 -4.26 -14.33
CA PHE A 33 -12.34 -4.45 -15.55
C PHE A 33 -12.27 -5.95 -15.91
N PRO A 34 -11.91 -6.31 -17.15
CA PRO A 34 -11.81 -7.72 -17.56
C PRO A 34 -10.87 -8.53 -16.67
N GLY A 35 -11.41 -9.59 -16.05
CA GLY A 35 -10.67 -10.48 -15.14
C GLY A 35 -10.53 -9.96 -13.71
N GLY A 36 -11.03 -8.75 -13.41
CA GLY A 36 -11.07 -8.21 -12.06
C GLY A 36 -11.90 -9.10 -11.12
N SER A 37 -11.38 -9.35 -9.92
CA SER A 37 -12.01 -10.18 -8.90
C SER A 37 -11.43 -9.86 -7.53
N GLY A 38 -12.23 -10.03 -6.48
CA GLY A 38 -11.84 -9.69 -5.13
C GLY A 38 -12.98 -8.98 -4.41
N GLU A 39 -13.21 -9.36 -3.16
CA GLU A 39 -14.14 -8.71 -2.26
C GLU A 39 -13.35 -7.89 -1.25
N VAL A 40 -13.56 -6.58 -1.25
CA VAL A 40 -12.97 -5.67 -0.25
C VAL A 40 -13.75 -5.81 1.04
N VAL A 41 -13.07 -6.27 2.10
CA VAL A 41 -13.65 -6.39 3.44
C VAL A 41 -13.56 -5.04 4.16
N SER A 42 -12.39 -4.39 4.10
CA SER A 42 -12.15 -3.08 4.70
C SER A 42 -10.93 -2.39 4.10
N ILE A 43 -10.88 -1.07 4.22
CA ILE A 43 -9.69 -0.25 3.93
C ILE A 43 -9.45 0.64 5.14
N ASP A 44 -8.29 0.51 5.76
CA ASP A 44 -7.79 1.45 6.77
C ASP A 44 -6.92 2.49 6.06
N GLN A 45 -7.43 3.72 5.97
CA GLN A 45 -6.75 4.83 5.31
C GLN A 45 -5.55 5.36 6.12
N ALA A 46 -5.60 5.24 7.45
CA ALA A 46 -4.52 5.73 8.32
C ALA A 46 -3.31 4.80 8.27
N GLU A 47 -3.55 3.49 8.28
CA GLU A 47 -2.51 2.46 8.25
C GLU A 47 -2.21 1.93 6.84
N ALA A 48 -2.82 2.52 5.81
CA ALA A 48 -2.73 2.10 4.41
C ALA A 48 -2.88 0.57 4.24
N THR A 49 -3.92 0.00 4.86
CA THR A 49 -4.16 -1.45 4.90
C THR A 49 -5.45 -1.81 4.20
N ILE A 50 -5.36 -2.69 3.21
CA ILE A 50 -6.49 -3.21 2.44
C ILE A 50 -6.70 -4.67 2.83
N VAL A 51 -7.91 -4.98 3.30
CA VAL A 51 -8.31 -6.35 3.62
C VAL A 51 -9.18 -6.88 2.50
N LEU A 52 -8.71 -7.92 1.83
CA LEU A 52 -9.31 -8.51 0.64
C LEU A 52 -9.63 -9.98 0.88
N ASN A 53 -10.74 -10.44 0.31
CA ASN A 53 -10.98 -11.85 0.09
C ASN A 53 -11.01 -12.16 -1.42
N PRO A 54 -10.51 -13.32 -1.88
CA PRO A 54 -10.83 -13.75 -3.24
C PRO A 54 -12.34 -14.00 -3.36
N THR A 55 -12.91 -13.76 -4.53
CA THR A 55 -14.36 -13.88 -4.74
C THR A 55 -14.75 -15.31 -5.09
N ASP A 56 -15.96 -15.71 -4.68
CA ASP A 56 -16.57 -16.95 -5.16
C ASP A 56 -17.09 -16.78 -6.59
N HIS A 57 -16.94 -17.83 -7.40
CA HIS A 57 -17.64 -17.93 -8.67
C HIS A 57 -18.61 -19.12 -8.62
N PRO A 58 -19.90 -18.87 -8.34
CA PRO A 58 -20.90 -19.93 -8.24
C PRO A 58 -20.87 -20.86 -9.47
N GLY A 59 -20.76 -22.16 -9.20
CA GLY A 59 -20.70 -23.18 -10.26
C GLY A 59 -19.36 -23.30 -10.99
N LYS A 60 -18.30 -22.58 -10.59
CA LYS A 60 -16.99 -22.58 -11.28
C LYS A 60 -15.80 -23.00 -10.43
N GLY A 61 -16.03 -23.59 -9.26
CA GLY A 61 -14.97 -24.20 -8.44
C GLY A 61 -14.66 -23.41 -7.16
N TRP A 62 -13.41 -23.51 -6.69
CA TRP A 62 -12.98 -22.93 -5.43
C TRP A 62 -12.72 -21.42 -5.53
N ARG A 63 -12.89 -20.73 -4.41
CA ARG A 63 -12.45 -19.34 -4.18
C ARG A 63 -10.94 -19.25 -4.32
N CYS A 64 -10.44 -18.96 -5.53
CA CYS A 64 -9.00 -19.03 -5.83
C CYS A 64 -8.44 -17.83 -6.60
N TRP A 65 -9.29 -16.92 -7.06
CA TRP A 65 -8.86 -15.79 -7.90
C TRP A 65 -9.15 -14.45 -7.23
N TRP A 66 -8.12 -13.60 -7.24
CA TRP A 66 -8.21 -12.20 -6.89
C TRP A 66 -7.29 -11.42 -7.83
N TYR A 67 -7.79 -10.31 -8.34
CA TYR A 67 -7.10 -9.39 -9.23
C TYR A 67 -7.80 -8.04 -9.15
N VAL A 68 -7.14 -7.07 -8.55
CA VAL A 68 -7.73 -5.78 -8.20
C VAL A 68 -6.88 -4.65 -8.73
N LYS A 69 -7.51 -3.51 -9.01
CA LYS A 69 -6.80 -2.26 -9.26
C LYS A 69 -6.85 -1.41 -8.00
N LEU A 70 -5.67 -1.00 -7.54
CA LEU A 70 -5.50 -0.06 -6.46
C LEU A 70 -5.28 1.36 -7.03
N ALA A 71 -5.84 2.37 -6.39
CA ALA A 71 -5.63 3.78 -6.73
C ALA A 71 -5.60 4.66 -5.48
N GLY A 72 -5.08 5.87 -5.59
CA GLY A 72 -4.87 6.77 -4.44
C GLY A 72 -3.71 6.33 -3.54
N LEU A 73 -2.78 5.53 -4.07
CA LEU A 73 -1.67 4.98 -3.30
C LEU A 73 -0.64 6.06 -2.97
N PRO A 74 0.01 5.99 -1.79
CA PRO A 74 1.10 6.88 -1.46
C PRO A 74 2.31 6.59 -2.36
N LEU A 75 3.00 7.65 -2.78
CA LEU A 75 4.23 7.53 -3.57
C LEU A 75 5.37 6.91 -2.75
N ASP A 76 5.39 7.22 -1.46
CA ASP A 76 6.40 6.75 -0.51
C ASP A 76 5.76 5.88 0.58
N GLY A 77 6.52 4.91 1.07
CA GLY A 77 6.07 4.01 2.14
C GLY A 77 5.29 2.78 1.64
N PRO A 78 5.04 1.82 2.55
CA PRO A 78 4.36 0.59 2.20
C PRO A 78 2.84 0.72 2.23
N VAL A 79 2.17 -0.09 1.42
CA VAL A 79 0.75 -0.39 1.53
C VAL A 79 0.61 -1.86 1.87
N THR A 80 -0.21 -2.18 2.86
CA THR A 80 -0.45 -3.57 3.27
C THR A 80 -1.64 -4.13 2.52
N LEU A 81 -1.44 -5.26 1.84
CA LEU A 81 -2.52 -6.05 1.27
C LEU A 81 -2.67 -7.35 2.09
N ASP A 82 -3.77 -7.45 2.83
CA ASP A 82 -4.11 -8.61 3.66
C ASP A 82 -5.16 -9.47 2.91
N VAL A 83 -4.78 -10.67 2.46
CA VAL A 83 -5.63 -11.54 1.62
C VAL A 83 -6.02 -12.82 2.35
N GLY A 84 -7.31 -13.19 2.33
CA GLY A 84 -7.82 -14.41 2.96
C GLY A 84 -9.33 -14.62 2.80
N GLU A 85 -10.03 -15.45 3.58
CA GLU A 85 -9.55 -16.66 4.24
C GLU A 85 -9.49 -17.83 3.23
N ALA A 86 -8.54 -17.81 2.31
CA ALA A 86 -8.39 -18.84 1.28
C ALA A 86 -6.90 -19.17 1.12
N PRO A 87 -6.30 -19.94 2.04
CA PRO A 87 -4.85 -20.15 2.06
C PRO A 87 -4.31 -20.75 0.75
N TRP A 88 -5.09 -21.57 0.05
CA TRP A 88 -4.77 -22.11 -1.28
C TRP A 88 -4.74 -21.05 -2.40
N ALA A 89 -5.29 -19.87 -2.18
CA ALA A 89 -5.35 -18.74 -3.11
C ALA A 89 -4.34 -17.62 -2.77
N THR A 90 -3.47 -17.88 -1.79
CA THR A 90 -2.53 -16.90 -1.24
C THR A 90 -1.09 -17.34 -1.52
N PRO A 91 -0.48 -16.97 -2.66
CA PRO A 91 0.91 -17.32 -2.95
C PRO A 91 1.86 -16.70 -1.92
N ASP A 92 3.07 -17.21 -1.78
CA ASP A 92 4.02 -16.65 -0.80
C ASP A 92 4.49 -15.22 -1.16
N ARG A 93 4.32 -14.81 -2.42
CA ARG A 93 4.55 -13.43 -2.89
C ARG A 93 3.38 -13.00 -3.77
N ALA A 94 2.87 -11.78 -3.56
CA ALA A 94 1.89 -11.19 -4.45
C ALA A 94 2.56 -10.81 -5.77
N THR A 95 1.82 -10.87 -6.86
CA THR A 95 2.25 -10.38 -8.18
C THR A 95 1.51 -9.08 -8.44
N PHE A 96 2.23 -8.05 -8.86
CA PHE A 96 1.67 -6.71 -9.07
C PHE A 96 2.32 -6.01 -10.28
N SER A 97 1.68 -4.97 -10.78
CA SER A 97 2.14 -4.16 -11.90
C SER A 97 1.90 -2.67 -11.66
N ARG A 98 2.94 -1.85 -11.89
CA ARG A 98 2.89 -0.37 -11.72
C ARG A 98 2.61 0.38 -13.02
N ASP A 99 2.54 -0.32 -14.15
CA ASP A 99 2.44 0.28 -15.49
C ASP A 99 1.19 -0.19 -16.25
N GLY A 100 0.15 -0.58 -15.51
CA GLY A 100 -1.14 -1.00 -16.07
C GLY A 100 -1.11 -2.40 -16.67
N GLY A 101 -0.30 -3.31 -16.10
CA GLY A 101 -0.27 -4.72 -16.47
C GLY A 101 0.71 -5.05 -17.58
N LYS A 102 1.64 -4.15 -17.92
CA LYS A 102 2.64 -4.37 -18.98
C LYS A 102 3.85 -5.11 -18.44
N THR A 103 4.31 -4.73 -17.25
CA THR A 103 5.38 -5.41 -16.51
C THR A 103 4.88 -5.87 -15.15
N TRP A 104 5.30 -7.07 -14.76
CA TRP A 104 4.85 -7.74 -13.53
C TRP A 104 6.04 -8.05 -12.63
N GLN A 105 5.85 -7.82 -11.34
CA GLN A 105 6.86 -7.98 -10.31
C GLN A 105 6.27 -8.73 -9.12
N HIS A 106 7.13 -9.32 -8.29
CA HIS A 106 6.71 -9.95 -7.06
C HIS A 106 6.98 -9.04 -5.86
N SER A 107 6.09 -9.09 -4.86
CA SER A 107 6.35 -8.51 -3.55
C SER A 107 7.48 -9.24 -2.85
N GLU A 108 7.94 -8.67 -1.72
CA GLU A 108 8.64 -9.47 -0.72
C GLU A 108 7.74 -10.62 -0.20
N PRO A 109 8.30 -11.68 0.42
CA PRO A 109 7.49 -12.74 0.98
C PRO A 109 6.45 -12.19 1.94
N GLY A 110 5.21 -12.63 1.77
CA GLY A 110 4.13 -12.29 2.67
C GLY A 110 4.29 -12.97 4.03
N LYS A 111 3.67 -12.39 5.05
CA LYS A 111 3.62 -12.97 6.40
C LYS A 111 2.27 -13.66 6.60
N ARG A 112 2.29 -14.97 6.83
CA ARG A 112 1.06 -15.74 7.08
C ARG A 112 0.58 -15.55 8.52
N GLU A 113 -0.70 -15.32 8.67
CA GLU A 113 -1.41 -15.23 9.95
C GLU A 113 -2.69 -16.06 9.85
N GLY A 114 -2.65 -17.29 10.36
CA GLY A 114 -3.75 -18.24 10.22
C GLY A 114 -4.07 -18.56 8.76
N LYS A 115 -5.29 -18.23 8.33
CA LYS A 115 -5.78 -18.45 6.96
C LYS A 115 -5.54 -17.26 6.01
N ARG A 116 -4.82 -16.25 6.48
CA ARG A 116 -4.56 -15.01 5.75
C ARG A 116 -3.06 -14.81 5.53
N ILE A 117 -2.72 -13.95 4.58
CA ILE A 117 -1.34 -13.50 4.36
C ILE A 117 -1.32 -11.99 4.17
N ARG A 118 -0.30 -11.34 4.72
CA ARG A 118 -0.05 -9.90 4.54
C ARG A 118 1.14 -9.67 3.62
N TYR A 119 0.91 -8.96 2.52
CA TYR A 119 1.96 -8.47 1.63
C TYR A 119 2.22 -7.00 1.89
N SER A 120 3.50 -6.64 2.02
CA SER A 120 3.92 -5.24 2.04
C SER A 120 4.31 -4.84 0.62
N LEU A 121 3.50 -3.97 0.02
CA LEU A 121 3.69 -3.46 -1.34
C LEU A 121 4.35 -2.09 -1.27
N LYS A 122 5.30 -1.81 -2.16
CA LYS A 122 5.93 -0.49 -2.30
C LYS A 122 5.42 0.14 -3.59
N PRO A 123 4.40 1.03 -3.54
CA PRO A 123 3.75 1.51 -4.76
C PRO A 123 4.71 2.28 -5.67
N GLY A 124 5.26 3.41 -5.23
CA GLY A 124 6.06 4.30 -6.09
C GLY A 124 5.27 4.94 -7.25
N VAL A 125 3.95 4.71 -7.28
CA VAL A 125 2.97 5.19 -8.25
C VAL A 125 1.63 5.30 -7.53
N GLU A 126 0.73 6.16 -8.01
CA GLU A 126 -0.59 6.38 -7.39
C GLU A 126 -1.60 5.28 -7.70
N SER A 127 -1.31 4.39 -8.68
CA SER A 127 -2.18 3.28 -9.05
C SER A 127 -1.38 2.04 -9.47
N MET A 128 -1.87 0.87 -9.07
CA MET A 128 -1.20 -0.42 -9.28
C MET A 128 -2.25 -1.51 -9.52
N LEU A 129 -1.84 -2.56 -10.22
CA LEU A 129 -2.58 -3.80 -10.44
C LEU A 129 -1.94 -4.95 -9.65
#